data_AF-A0A419EKK1-F1
#
_entry.id   AF-A0A419EKK1-F1
#
_cell.length_a   1.000
_cell.length_b   1.000
_cell.length_c   1.000
_cell.angle_alpha   90.00
_cell.angle_beta   90.00
_cell.angle_gamma   90.00
#
_symmetry.space_group_name_H-M   'P 1'
#
loop_
_entity.id
_entity.type
_entity.pdbx_description
1 polymer ?
#
loop_
_entity_poly.entity_id
_entity_poly.type
_entity_poly.pdbx_seq_one_letter_code
_entity_poly.pdbx_strand_id
1 'polypeptide(L)'
;MKIQLISIGDELLIGDVINSNAAFISSELIKNHFRVTKVSTIGDDEKIIVQEFKDALSKNDVIIVTGGLGPTHDDITRKCIAKYFNVELVLNEEVLTELKEFFKKRNRNITPSNEQQALVPKGGLVLKNKLGTAPGIWMEENDKILISLPGVPHEMKALITEEVIPGLILKRGDIKTVRKSKDLLTTGIPESYLFERLGNLDEILKGAKLAFLPNSFGVKMRVTVEETDEEKSQNAIINIEQKIRSKVGRYIYGTENDTLEEVIGRLLKDRSLTLSTAESCTGGLIAHRITNISGSSDYFERGVVTYSNGAKVEILKVNEDTIAEYGAVSAEVAKQMAEGIRAISGTDIGLATTGIMGPTGATETKTVGLVYISVCDENETSVKKFQFGDNRIINKERASQAALEMLRRHLLGISKDE
;
A
#
# COMPACT_ATOMS: atom_id res chain seq x y z
N MET A 1 -22.57 12.92 -9.14
CA MET A 1 -21.56 13.97 -8.91
C MET A 1 -20.26 13.57 -9.58
N LYS A 2 -19.83 14.32 -10.60
CA LYS A 2 -18.56 14.16 -11.33
C LYS A 2 -17.49 15.04 -10.70
N ILE A 3 -16.29 14.49 -10.49
CA ILE A 3 -15.19 15.16 -9.80
C ILE A 3 -13.94 15.14 -10.67
N GLN A 4 -13.29 16.30 -10.82
CA GLN A 4 -11.94 16.39 -11.36
C GLN A 4 -10.92 16.72 -10.26
N LEU A 5 -9.77 16.07 -10.31
CA LEU A 5 -8.65 16.36 -9.42
C LEU A 5 -7.62 17.23 -10.12
N ILE A 6 -7.12 18.25 -9.42
CA ILE A 6 -6.07 19.14 -9.88
C ILE A 6 -4.95 19.13 -8.84
N SER A 7 -3.77 18.69 -9.22
CA SER A 7 -2.56 18.81 -8.40
C SER A 7 -1.73 19.97 -8.90
N ILE A 8 -1.37 20.88 -8.00
CA ILE A 8 -0.56 22.07 -8.29
C ILE A 8 0.81 21.85 -7.65
N GLY A 9 1.86 21.98 -8.44
CA GLY A 9 3.25 21.86 -7.98
C GLY A 9 4.20 21.60 -9.14
N ASP A 10 5.16 22.50 -9.36
CA ASP A 10 6.20 22.33 -10.37
C ASP A 10 7.04 21.06 -10.13
N GLU A 11 7.25 20.66 -8.87
CA GLU A 11 7.97 19.44 -8.48
C GLU A 11 7.26 18.16 -8.96
N LEU A 12 5.94 18.22 -9.14
CA LEU A 12 5.15 17.12 -9.71
C LEU A 12 5.30 17.05 -11.23
N LEU A 13 5.46 18.20 -11.90
CA LEU A 13 5.64 18.26 -13.36
C LEU A 13 7.02 17.75 -13.80
N ILE A 14 8.06 18.07 -13.03
CA ILE A 14 9.44 17.64 -13.33
C ILE A 14 9.74 16.22 -12.81
N GLY A 15 8.86 15.65 -12.00
CA GLY A 15 8.96 14.26 -11.52
C GLY A 15 9.82 14.07 -10.27
N ASP A 16 10.16 15.14 -9.56
CA ASP A 16 10.89 15.07 -8.28
C ASP A 16 10.04 14.44 -7.17
N VAL A 17 8.72 14.63 -7.24
CA VAL A 17 7.75 14.06 -6.30
C VAL A 17 6.72 13.24 -7.05
N ILE A 18 6.52 11.99 -6.61
CA ILE A 18 5.42 11.15 -7.10
C ILE A 18 4.11 11.75 -6.59
N ASN A 19 3.15 11.96 -7.50
CA ASN A 19 1.80 12.46 -7.17
C ASN A 19 0.95 11.40 -6.44
N SER A 20 1.35 11.09 -5.21
CA SER A 20 0.68 10.16 -4.32
C SER A 20 -0.64 10.72 -3.76
N ASN A 21 -0.78 12.05 -3.75
CA ASN A 21 -2.00 12.72 -3.31
C ASN A 21 -3.17 12.41 -4.24
N ALA A 22 -2.99 12.60 -5.56
CA ALA A 22 -4.04 12.27 -6.53
C ALA A 22 -4.44 10.80 -6.49
N ALA A 23 -3.47 9.89 -6.30
CA ALA A 23 -3.72 8.47 -6.14
C ALA A 23 -4.59 8.17 -4.90
N PHE A 24 -4.26 8.76 -3.75
CA PHE A 24 -5.02 8.59 -2.51
C PHE A 24 -6.44 9.18 -2.62
N ILE A 25 -6.56 10.44 -3.06
CA ILE A 25 -7.86 11.12 -3.21
C ILE A 25 -8.78 10.32 -4.13
N SER A 26 -8.27 9.89 -5.29
CA SER A 26 -9.06 9.09 -6.24
C SER A 26 -9.55 7.78 -5.63
N SER A 27 -8.69 7.10 -4.87
CA SER A 27 -9.06 5.86 -4.17
C SER A 27 -10.21 6.11 -3.17
N GLU A 28 -10.10 7.14 -2.33
CA GLU A 28 -11.12 7.45 -1.33
C GLU A 28 -12.45 7.91 -1.96
N LEU A 29 -12.39 8.68 -3.04
CA LEU A 29 -13.59 9.07 -3.80
C LEU A 29 -14.32 7.86 -4.40
N ILE A 30 -13.57 6.92 -4.99
CA ILE A 30 -14.15 5.71 -5.59
C ILE A 30 -14.78 4.82 -4.51
N LYS A 31 -14.12 4.65 -3.35
CA LYS A 31 -14.67 3.93 -2.19
C LYS A 31 -16.02 4.49 -1.76
N ASN A 32 -16.21 5.80 -1.86
CA ASN A 32 -17.43 6.50 -1.48
C ASN A 32 -18.39 6.77 -2.67
N HIS A 33 -18.22 6.05 -3.78
CA HIS A 33 -19.08 6.08 -4.98
C HIS A 33 -19.13 7.43 -5.71
N PHE A 34 -18.05 8.21 -5.64
CA PHE A 34 -17.87 9.37 -6.50
C PHE A 34 -17.17 8.99 -7.81
N ARG A 35 -17.52 9.71 -8.89
CA ARG A 35 -16.93 9.48 -10.20
C ARG A 35 -15.82 10.49 -10.45
N VAL A 36 -14.57 10.03 -10.40
CA VAL A 36 -13.42 10.81 -10.88
C VAL A 36 -13.40 10.77 -12.41
N THR A 37 -13.38 11.93 -13.06
CA THR A 37 -13.47 12.07 -14.52
C THR A 37 -12.12 12.39 -15.17
N LYS A 38 -11.28 13.18 -14.49
CA LYS A 38 -9.95 13.60 -14.93
C LYS A 38 -9.08 13.85 -13.71
N VAL A 39 -7.80 13.56 -13.85
CA VAL A 39 -6.73 13.97 -12.93
C VAL A 39 -5.74 14.79 -13.77
N SER A 40 -5.41 15.99 -13.32
CA SER A 40 -4.46 16.89 -13.97
C SER A 40 -3.40 17.37 -12.99
N THR A 41 -2.16 17.48 -13.48
CA THR A 41 -1.05 18.14 -12.76
C THR A 41 -0.70 19.41 -13.54
N ILE A 42 -0.58 20.54 -12.83
CA ILE A 42 -0.24 21.85 -13.39
C ILE A 42 0.81 22.54 -12.52
N GLY A 43 1.52 23.51 -13.10
CA GLY A 43 2.54 24.29 -12.40
C GLY A 43 1.97 25.47 -11.63
N ASP A 44 2.83 26.11 -10.85
CA ASP A 44 2.50 27.24 -9.96
C ASP A 44 2.39 28.58 -10.71
N ASP A 45 1.55 28.61 -11.75
CA ASP A 45 1.25 29.83 -12.54
C ASP A 45 -0.22 30.23 -12.41
N GLU A 46 -0.47 31.49 -12.04
CA GLU A 46 -1.81 32.00 -11.77
C GLU A 46 -2.74 31.86 -12.99
N LYS A 47 -2.26 32.10 -14.21
CA LYS A 47 -3.10 32.04 -15.42
C LYS A 47 -3.48 30.59 -15.71
N ILE A 48 -2.52 29.66 -15.58
CA ILE A 48 -2.75 28.23 -15.77
C ILE A 48 -3.76 27.71 -14.74
N ILE A 49 -3.57 28.03 -13.45
CA ILE A 49 -4.45 27.58 -12.36
C ILE A 49 -5.89 28.07 -12.57
N VAL A 50 -6.09 29.37 -12.80
CA VAL A 50 -7.43 29.94 -12.97
C VAL A 50 -8.11 29.41 -14.23
N GLN A 51 -7.36 29.18 -15.31
CA GLN A 51 -7.90 28.60 -16.53
C GLN A 51 -8.32 27.13 -16.33
N GLU A 52 -7.52 26.32 -15.63
CA GLU A 52 -7.88 24.92 -15.34
C GLU A 52 -9.11 24.86 -14.40
N PHE A 53 -9.25 25.78 -13.42
CA PHE A 53 -10.46 25.86 -12.59
C PHE A 53 -11.72 26.07 -13.44
N LYS A 54 -11.66 27.03 -14.39
CA LYS A 54 -12.77 27.32 -15.31
C LYS A 54 -13.12 26.12 -16.18
N ASP A 55 -12.11 25.50 -16.79
CA ASP A 55 -12.32 24.35 -17.68
C ASP A 55 -12.84 23.14 -16.93
N ALA A 56 -12.34 22.89 -15.72
CA ALA A 56 -12.73 21.77 -14.88
C ALA A 56 -14.17 21.93 -14.36
N LEU A 57 -14.55 23.11 -13.83
CA LEU A 57 -15.91 23.36 -13.31
C LEU A 57 -16.97 23.42 -14.41
N SER A 58 -16.59 23.73 -15.66
CA SER A 58 -17.50 23.65 -16.80
C SER A 58 -17.97 22.22 -17.13
N LYS A 59 -17.17 21.20 -16.76
CA LYS A 59 -17.39 19.78 -17.12
C LYS A 59 -17.75 18.90 -15.93
N ASN A 60 -17.54 19.39 -14.71
CA ASN A 60 -17.65 18.63 -13.47
C ASN A 60 -18.51 19.37 -12.46
N ASP A 61 -19.02 18.63 -11.46
CA ASP A 61 -19.81 19.20 -10.37
C ASP A 61 -18.89 19.70 -9.25
N VAL A 62 -17.76 19.02 -9.07
CA VAL A 62 -16.76 19.31 -8.05
C VAL A 62 -15.38 19.31 -8.68
N ILE A 63 -14.52 20.22 -8.22
CA ILE A 63 -13.08 20.10 -8.38
C ILE A 63 -12.41 20.01 -7.01
N ILE A 64 -11.43 19.12 -6.89
CA ILE A 64 -10.59 19.02 -5.69
C ILE A 64 -9.16 19.35 -6.11
N VAL A 65 -8.60 20.35 -5.44
CA VAL A 65 -7.29 20.92 -5.68
C VAL A 65 -6.37 20.53 -4.51
N THR A 66 -5.13 20.14 -4.78
CA THR A 66 -4.10 19.88 -3.77
C THR A 66 -2.80 20.57 -4.15
N GLY A 67 -2.18 21.28 -3.20
CA GLY A 67 -0.95 22.05 -3.43
C GLY A 67 -1.15 23.57 -3.43
N GLY A 68 -0.06 24.32 -3.24
CA GLY A 68 -0.04 25.79 -3.28
C GLY A 68 -0.79 26.51 -2.14
N LEU A 69 -0.95 25.87 -0.97
CA LEU A 69 -1.60 26.43 0.23
C LEU A 69 -0.64 26.73 1.39
N GLY A 70 0.66 26.52 1.21
CA GLY A 70 1.64 26.86 2.22
C GLY A 70 1.82 28.39 2.40
N PRO A 71 2.91 28.77 3.08
CA PRO A 71 3.24 30.15 3.38
C PRO A 71 4.22 30.78 2.38
N THR A 72 4.71 30.05 1.37
CA THR A 72 5.78 30.53 0.48
C THR A 72 5.23 31.37 -0.69
N HIS A 73 6.12 31.89 -1.52
CA HIS A 73 5.76 32.89 -2.55
C HIS A 73 5.10 32.26 -3.79
N ASP A 74 5.48 31.01 -4.04
CA ASP A 74 4.93 30.02 -4.97
C ASP A 74 3.55 29.48 -4.53
N ASP A 75 3.18 29.60 -3.24
CA ASP A 75 1.84 29.20 -2.77
C ASP A 75 0.74 30.22 -3.16
N ILE A 76 0.27 30.12 -4.39
CA ILE A 76 -0.69 31.07 -4.98
C ILE A 76 -2.14 30.53 -5.07
N THR A 77 -2.41 29.29 -4.65
CA THR A 77 -3.72 28.65 -4.84
C THR A 77 -4.86 29.44 -4.18
N ARG A 78 -4.69 29.94 -2.95
CA ARG A 78 -5.72 30.76 -2.27
C ARG A 78 -6.07 32.03 -3.05
N LYS A 79 -5.06 32.70 -3.62
CA LYS A 79 -5.23 33.91 -4.43
C LYS A 79 -5.97 33.58 -5.73
N CYS A 80 -5.62 32.46 -6.37
CA CYS A 80 -6.29 31.98 -7.58
C CYS A 80 -7.77 31.66 -7.34
N ILE A 81 -8.10 31.04 -6.19
CA ILE A 81 -9.49 30.77 -5.80
C ILE A 81 -10.26 32.08 -5.63
N ALA A 82 -9.70 33.01 -4.87
CA ALA A 82 -10.33 34.32 -4.65
C ALA A 82 -10.58 35.06 -5.97
N LYS A 83 -9.58 35.04 -6.88
CA LYS A 83 -9.70 35.61 -8.23
C LYS A 83 -10.77 34.92 -9.08
N TYR A 84 -10.84 33.59 -9.05
CA TYR A 84 -11.82 32.83 -9.82
C TYR A 84 -13.26 33.14 -9.41
N PHE A 85 -13.54 33.19 -8.10
CA PHE A 85 -14.86 33.53 -7.56
C PHE A 85 -15.11 35.05 -7.47
N ASN A 86 -14.15 35.87 -7.91
CA ASN A 86 -14.21 37.33 -7.82
C ASN A 86 -14.52 37.83 -6.39
N VAL A 87 -13.85 37.25 -5.40
CA VAL A 87 -13.95 37.61 -3.98
C VAL A 87 -12.62 38.08 -3.42
N GLU A 88 -12.66 38.81 -2.31
CA GLU A 88 -11.47 39.20 -1.56
C GLU A 88 -10.99 38.06 -0.63
N LEU A 89 -9.71 38.09 -0.26
CA LEU A 89 -9.20 37.29 0.85
C LEU A 89 -9.44 38.03 2.15
N VAL A 90 -10.08 37.37 3.12
CA VAL A 90 -10.36 37.91 4.46
C VAL A 90 -9.60 37.13 5.52
N LEU A 91 -9.19 37.82 6.58
CA LEU A 91 -8.57 37.18 7.72
C LEU A 91 -9.59 36.35 8.49
N ASN A 92 -9.30 35.06 8.67
CA ASN A 92 -10.06 34.20 9.55
C ASN A 92 -9.37 34.14 10.93
N GLU A 93 -9.98 34.76 11.93
CA GLU A 93 -9.44 34.86 13.30
C GLU A 93 -9.32 33.50 13.99
N GLU A 94 -10.20 32.55 13.68
CA GLU A 94 -10.14 31.19 14.23
C GLU A 94 -8.92 30.45 13.69
N VAL A 95 -8.69 30.48 12.37
CA VAL A 95 -7.48 29.91 11.76
C VAL A 95 -6.22 30.58 12.31
N LEU A 96 -6.21 31.91 12.45
CA LEU A 96 -5.05 32.62 13.00
C LEU A 96 -4.76 32.20 14.45
N THR A 97 -5.80 32.01 15.25
CA THR A 97 -5.66 31.54 16.64
C THR A 97 -5.11 30.12 16.69
N GLU A 98 -5.63 29.21 15.87
CA GLU A 98 -5.16 27.83 15.77
C GLU A 98 -3.70 27.75 15.29
N LEU A 99 -3.32 28.57 14.30
CA LEU A 99 -1.94 28.70 13.85
C LEU A 99 -1.02 29.12 15.00
N LYS A 100 -1.41 30.16 15.76
CA LYS A 100 -0.64 30.61 16.93
C LYS A 100 -0.46 29.50 17.96
N GLU A 101 -1.51 28.72 18.23
CA GLU A 101 -1.44 27.57 19.13
C GLU A 101 -0.54 26.45 18.59
N PHE A 102 -0.62 26.14 17.29
CA PHE A 102 0.17 25.11 16.63
C PHE A 102 1.67 25.40 16.74
N PHE A 103 2.08 26.65 16.52
CA PHE A 103 3.46 27.10 16.68
C PHE A 103 3.90 27.15 18.15
N LYS A 104 3.02 27.62 19.05
CA LYS A 104 3.28 27.66 20.49
C LYS A 104 3.54 26.27 21.07
N LYS A 105 2.76 25.24 20.68
CA LYS A 105 2.98 23.84 21.09
C LYS A 105 4.35 23.30 20.68
N ARG A 106 5.00 23.91 19.69
CA ARG A 106 6.33 23.53 19.19
C ARG A 106 7.44 24.48 19.64
N ASN A 107 7.17 25.35 20.62
CA ASN A 107 8.10 26.37 21.11
C ASN A 107 8.66 27.26 19.99
N ARG A 108 7.81 27.62 19.01
CA ARG A 108 8.16 28.52 17.90
C ARG A 108 7.22 29.72 17.88
N ASN A 109 7.72 30.84 17.39
CA ASN A 109 6.90 32.01 17.07
C ASN A 109 6.38 31.90 15.64
N ILE A 110 5.15 32.37 15.43
CA ILE A 110 4.57 32.50 14.09
C ILE A 110 5.27 33.62 13.31
N THR A 111 5.45 33.45 12.01
CA THR A 111 6.01 34.48 11.12
C THR A 111 4.88 35.19 10.33
N PRO A 112 5.09 36.41 9.81
CA PRO A 112 4.09 37.09 8.98
C PRO A 112 3.66 36.28 7.74
N SER A 113 4.58 35.50 7.17
CA SER A 113 4.30 34.60 6.03
C SER A 113 3.40 33.43 6.45
N ASN A 114 3.51 32.93 7.69
CA ASN A 114 2.57 31.94 8.22
C ASN A 114 1.20 32.56 8.54
N GLU A 115 1.15 33.80 9.00
CA GLU A 115 -0.12 34.50 9.25
C GLU A 115 -0.95 34.66 7.97
N GLN A 116 -0.31 34.78 6.79
CA GLN A 116 -1.01 34.79 5.50
C GLN A 116 -1.77 33.49 5.20
N GLN A 117 -1.48 32.39 5.90
CA GLN A 117 -2.26 31.15 5.77
C GLN A 117 -3.67 31.27 6.37
N ALA A 118 -3.90 32.26 7.25
CA ALA A 118 -5.22 32.59 7.79
C ALA A 118 -6.07 33.49 6.86
N LEU A 119 -5.50 33.97 5.75
CA LEU A 119 -6.25 34.72 4.74
C LEU A 119 -6.98 33.73 3.82
N VAL A 120 -8.30 33.67 3.93
CA VAL A 120 -9.16 32.74 3.18
C VAL A 120 -10.13 33.49 2.26
N PRO A 121 -10.54 32.91 1.11
CA PRO A 121 -11.54 33.53 0.25
C PRO A 121 -12.85 33.79 0.99
N LYS A 122 -13.39 35.01 0.85
CA LYS A 122 -14.66 35.38 1.47
C LYS A 122 -15.80 34.48 0.97
N GLY A 123 -16.62 34.00 1.90
CA GLY A 123 -17.70 33.07 1.61
C GLY A 123 -17.27 31.60 1.54
N GLY A 124 -15.98 31.30 1.67
CA GLY A 124 -15.47 29.95 1.76
C GLY A 124 -15.64 29.35 3.15
N LEU A 125 -16.10 28.10 3.19
CA LEU A 125 -16.05 27.29 4.40
C LEU A 125 -14.61 26.81 4.62
N VAL A 126 -14.09 27.08 5.81
CA VAL A 126 -12.75 26.65 6.21
C VAL A 126 -12.83 25.20 6.70
N LEU A 127 -12.01 24.32 6.12
CA LEU A 127 -11.84 22.94 6.56
C LEU A 127 -10.65 22.87 7.53
N LYS A 128 -10.93 22.51 8.78
CA LYS A 128 -9.94 22.54 9.85
C LYS A 128 -8.84 21.51 9.65
N ASN A 129 -7.59 21.98 9.53
CA ASN A 129 -6.43 21.11 9.43
C ASN A 129 -5.82 20.85 10.81
N LYS A 130 -6.12 19.69 11.39
CA LYS A 130 -5.61 19.30 12.72
C LYS A 130 -4.13 18.90 12.72
N LEU A 131 -3.56 18.58 11.55
CA LEU A 131 -2.23 18.00 11.42
C LEU A 131 -1.17 18.99 10.89
N GLY A 132 -1.59 20.15 10.40
CA GLY A 132 -0.70 21.17 9.85
C GLY A 132 -1.22 22.59 9.98
N THR A 133 -0.65 23.49 9.19
CA THR A 133 -0.88 24.95 9.32
C THR A 133 -1.83 25.50 8.26
N ALA A 134 -1.86 24.91 7.06
CA ALA A 134 -2.72 25.38 5.98
C ALA A 134 -4.13 24.78 6.12
N PRO A 135 -5.21 25.56 6.35
CA PRO A 135 -6.54 25.00 6.33
C PRO A 135 -6.94 24.58 4.91
N GLY A 136 -7.86 23.62 4.81
CA GLY A 136 -8.58 23.41 3.55
C GLY A 136 -9.62 24.50 3.32
N ILE A 137 -10.04 24.68 2.08
CA ILE A 137 -11.05 25.69 1.69
C ILE A 137 -12.12 24.99 0.86
N TRP A 138 -13.38 25.19 1.20
CA TRP A 138 -14.54 24.73 0.45
C TRP A 138 -15.35 25.94 -0.03
N MET A 139 -15.36 26.16 -1.34
CA MET A 139 -16.13 27.20 -2.01
C MET A 139 -17.26 26.57 -2.82
N GLU A 140 -18.42 27.20 -2.80
CA GLU A 140 -19.60 26.76 -3.56
C GLU A 140 -20.27 27.95 -4.24
N GLU A 141 -20.54 27.80 -5.53
CA GLU A 141 -21.28 28.79 -6.33
C GLU A 141 -22.07 28.07 -7.42
N ASN A 142 -23.37 28.37 -7.58
CA ASN A 142 -24.23 27.80 -8.63
C ASN A 142 -24.19 26.24 -8.68
N ASP A 143 -24.31 25.59 -7.52
CA ASP A 143 -24.21 24.12 -7.36
C ASP A 143 -22.88 23.50 -7.82
N LYS A 144 -21.84 24.33 -8.01
CA LYS A 144 -20.48 23.91 -8.31
C LYS A 144 -19.59 24.10 -7.10
N ILE A 145 -18.75 23.10 -6.83
CA ILE A 145 -17.93 23.06 -5.62
C ILE A 145 -16.45 23.06 -5.99
N LEU A 146 -15.67 23.95 -5.38
CA LEU A 146 -14.20 23.94 -5.42
C LEU A 146 -13.68 23.67 -4.01
N ILE A 147 -12.89 22.61 -3.87
CA ILE A 147 -12.26 22.25 -2.60
C ILE A 147 -10.75 22.34 -2.78
N SER A 148 -10.06 23.08 -1.91
CA SER A 148 -8.61 23.17 -1.91
C SER A 148 -8.04 22.53 -0.64
N LEU A 149 -7.01 21.72 -0.81
CA LEU A 149 -6.37 20.94 0.22
C LEU A 149 -4.85 21.18 0.25
N PRO A 150 -4.18 21.00 1.39
CA PRO A 150 -2.73 21.09 1.49
C PRO A 150 -2.03 20.11 0.53
N GLY A 151 -0.79 20.43 0.13
CA GLY A 151 0.06 19.53 -0.64
C GLY A 151 0.71 18.43 0.21
N VAL A 152 0.82 18.65 1.53
CA VAL A 152 1.45 17.69 2.44
C VAL A 152 0.58 16.44 2.59
N PRO A 153 1.08 15.22 2.28
CA PRO A 153 0.23 14.03 2.14
C PRO A 153 -0.58 13.66 3.37
N HIS A 154 -0.02 13.75 4.58
CA HIS A 154 -0.74 13.34 5.80
C HIS A 154 -1.83 14.35 6.19
N GLU A 155 -1.61 15.65 5.98
CA GLU A 155 -2.61 16.70 6.19
C GLU A 155 -3.78 16.54 5.21
N MET A 156 -3.46 16.36 3.92
CA MET A 156 -4.43 16.13 2.86
C MET A 156 -5.28 14.88 3.13
N LYS A 157 -4.63 13.76 3.50
CA LYS A 157 -5.31 12.50 3.81
C LYS A 157 -6.36 12.69 4.90
N ALA A 158 -6.01 13.35 6.00
CA ALA A 158 -6.93 13.61 7.11
C ALA A 158 -8.13 14.45 6.67
N LEU A 159 -7.90 15.56 5.96
CA LEU A 159 -8.98 16.42 5.46
C LEU A 159 -9.92 15.70 4.49
N ILE A 160 -9.37 14.86 3.60
CA ILE A 160 -10.19 14.06 2.68
C ILE A 160 -11.15 13.15 3.43
N THR A 161 -10.62 12.41 4.40
CA THR A 161 -11.39 11.38 5.09
C THR A 161 -12.35 11.95 6.14
N GLU A 162 -11.93 13.01 6.85
CA GLU A 162 -12.68 13.55 7.98
C GLU A 162 -13.69 14.64 7.58
N GLU A 163 -13.39 15.44 6.56
CA GLU A 163 -14.19 16.65 6.24
C GLU A 163 -14.79 16.57 4.83
N VAL A 164 -13.97 16.31 3.81
CA VAL A 164 -14.38 16.43 2.40
C VAL A 164 -15.39 15.35 2.00
N ILE A 165 -15.07 14.08 2.25
CA ILE A 165 -15.95 12.97 1.86
C ILE A 165 -17.29 13.02 2.58
N PRO A 166 -17.34 13.20 3.92
CA PRO A 166 -18.61 13.39 4.61
C PRO A 166 -19.43 14.56 4.04
N GLY A 167 -18.79 15.71 3.79
CA GLY A 167 -19.45 16.87 3.19
C GLY A 167 -20.03 16.60 1.80
N LEU A 168 -19.27 15.91 0.93
CA LEU A 168 -19.73 15.54 -0.41
C LEU A 168 -20.87 14.50 -0.38
N ILE A 169 -20.87 13.58 0.59
CA ILE A 169 -21.96 12.61 0.77
C ILE A 169 -23.25 13.33 1.12
N LEU A 170 -23.20 14.27 2.07
CA LEU A 170 -24.35 15.10 2.44
C LEU A 170 -24.89 15.90 1.24
N LYS A 171 -24.01 16.46 0.42
CA LYS A 171 -24.40 17.21 -0.78
C LYS A 171 -25.00 16.34 -1.89
N ARG A 172 -24.50 15.12 -2.08
CA ARG A 172 -24.99 14.20 -3.12
C ARG A 172 -26.40 13.70 -2.82
N GLY A 173 -26.75 13.53 -1.54
CA GLY A 173 -27.99 12.86 -1.13
C GLY A 173 -27.99 11.35 -1.43
N ASP A 174 -29.18 10.74 -1.41
CA ASP A 174 -29.35 9.28 -1.53
C ASP A 174 -28.85 8.71 -2.85
N ILE A 175 -28.20 7.56 -2.74
CA ILE A 175 -27.55 6.87 -3.85
C ILE A 175 -28.54 5.86 -4.45
N LYS A 176 -28.83 5.97 -5.76
CA LYS A 176 -29.69 5.00 -6.48
C LYS A 176 -29.01 3.66 -6.82
N THR A 177 -27.69 3.56 -6.64
CA THR A 177 -26.89 2.37 -6.99
C THR A 177 -25.69 2.23 -6.05
N VAL A 178 -25.62 1.15 -5.29
CA VAL A 178 -24.53 0.83 -4.35
C VAL A 178 -23.41 0.11 -5.10
N ARG A 179 -22.18 0.62 -5.03
CA ARG A 179 -21.01 0.00 -5.65
C ARG A 179 -20.06 -0.56 -4.62
N LYS A 180 -20.05 -1.87 -4.39
CA LYS A 180 -19.08 -2.49 -3.46
C LYS A 180 -17.89 -3.10 -4.18
N SER A 181 -16.76 -3.17 -3.47
CA SER A 181 -15.60 -3.93 -3.91
C SER A 181 -15.04 -4.80 -2.80
N LYS A 182 -14.43 -5.92 -3.18
CA LYS A 182 -13.74 -6.87 -2.29
C LYS A 182 -12.40 -7.24 -2.89
N ASP A 183 -11.33 -7.04 -2.11
CA ASP A 183 -9.98 -7.47 -2.50
C ASP A 183 -9.70 -8.88 -1.97
N LEU A 184 -9.30 -9.79 -2.86
CA LEU A 184 -8.77 -11.12 -2.54
C LEU A 184 -7.27 -11.13 -2.84
N LEU A 185 -6.46 -11.47 -1.84
CA LEU A 185 -5.02 -11.34 -1.91
C LEU A 185 -4.38 -12.70 -2.17
N THR A 186 -3.67 -12.84 -3.30
CA THR A 186 -3.03 -14.10 -3.69
C THR A 186 -1.52 -14.00 -3.72
N THR A 187 -0.85 -15.13 -3.50
CA THR A 187 0.61 -15.28 -3.69
C THR A 187 0.95 -16.67 -4.20
N GLY A 188 2.15 -16.85 -4.76
CA GLY A 188 2.62 -18.14 -5.27
C GLY A 188 2.00 -18.58 -6.61
N ILE A 189 1.31 -17.68 -7.32
CA ILE A 189 0.73 -17.93 -8.64
C ILE A 189 0.75 -16.64 -9.49
N PRO A 190 1.23 -16.69 -10.76
CA PRO A 190 1.18 -15.54 -11.66
C PRO A 190 -0.24 -15.21 -12.14
N GLU A 191 -0.43 -13.98 -12.64
CA GLU A 191 -1.73 -13.49 -13.14
C GLU A 191 -2.32 -14.36 -14.25
N SER A 192 -1.52 -14.73 -15.26
CA SER A 192 -1.98 -15.57 -16.38
C SER A 192 -2.52 -16.92 -15.90
N TYR A 193 -1.84 -17.54 -14.93
CA TYR A 193 -2.26 -18.81 -14.35
C TYR A 193 -3.50 -18.67 -13.47
N LEU A 194 -3.66 -17.56 -12.75
CA LEU A 194 -4.90 -17.26 -12.03
C LEU A 194 -6.07 -17.14 -13.00
N PHE A 195 -5.90 -16.39 -14.08
CA PHE A 195 -6.91 -16.21 -15.11
C PHE A 195 -7.33 -17.55 -15.72
N GLU A 196 -6.36 -18.38 -16.10
CA GLU A 196 -6.63 -19.73 -16.63
C GLU A 196 -7.36 -20.63 -15.62
N ARG A 197 -6.93 -20.64 -14.34
CA ARG A 197 -7.56 -21.47 -13.30
C ARG A 197 -8.99 -21.05 -12.94
N LEU A 198 -9.31 -19.78 -13.09
CA LEU A 198 -10.68 -19.27 -12.86
C LEU A 198 -11.64 -19.76 -13.96
N GLY A 199 -11.16 -19.97 -15.18
CA GLY A 199 -11.97 -20.47 -16.29
C GLY A 199 -12.99 -19.43 -16.76
N ASN A 200 -14.26 -19.81 -16.85
CA ASN A 200 -15.31 -18.93 -17.36
C ASN A 200 -15.67 -17.82 -16.34
N LEU A 201 -15.12 -16.62 -16.55
CA LEU A 201 -15.36 -15.48 -15.68
C LEU A 201 -16.81 -14.98 -15.72
N ASP A 202 -17.53 -15.08 -16.85
CA ASP A 202 -18.91 -14.61 -16.93
C ASP A 202 -19.83 -15.40 -15.98
N GLU A 203 -19.59 -16.71 -15.88
CA GLU A 203 -20.31 -17.60 -14.96
C GLU A 203 -20.02 -17.28 -13.49
N ILE A 204 -18.78 -16.86 -13.20
CA ILE A 204 -18.35 -16.47 -11.86
C ILE A 204 -18.96 -15.12 -11.49
N LEU A 205 -18.77 -14.11 -12.35
CA LEU A 205 -18.99 -12.70 -12.04
C LEU A 205 -20.44 -12.24 -12.22
N LYS A 206 -21.23 -12.88 -13.11
CA LYS A 206 -22.65 -12.53 -13.35
C LYS A 206 -22.92 -11.02 -13.47
N GLY A 207 -22.09 -10.30 -14.22
CA GLY A 207 -22.20 -8.84 -14.41
C GLY A 207 -21.32 -7.99 -13.48
N ALA A 208 -20.67 -8.59 -12.49
CA ALA A 208 -19.61 -7.94 -11.73
C ALA A 208 -18.32 -7.78 -12.56
N LYS A 209 -17.41 -6.93 -12.08
CA LYS A 209 -16.09 -6.73 -12.68
C LYS A 209 -15.01 -7.37 -11.80
N LEU A 210 -14.03 -8.00 -12.44
CA LEU A 210 -12.81 -8.51 -11.81
C LEU A 210 -11.60 -7.81 -12.40
N ALA A 211 -10.75 -7.25 -11.54
CA ALA A 211 -9.46 -6.70 -11.94
C ALA A 211 -8.32 -7.47 -11.27
N PHE A 212 -7.26 -7.76 -12.03
CA PHE A 212 -6.00 -8.31 -11.54
C PHE A 212 -5.00 -7.16 -11.37
N LEU A 213 -4.39 -7.09 -10.19
CA LEU A 213 -3.47 -6.02 -9.79
C LEU A 213 -2.18 -6.68 -9.29
N PRO A 214 -1.23 -7.00 -10.19
CA PRO A 214 0.02 -7.65 -9.83
C PRO A 214 0.98 -6.69 -9.11
N ASN A 215 1.77 -7.23 -8.18
CA ASN A 215 2.90 -6.56 -7.53
C ASN A 215 4.02 -7.56 -7.21
N SER A 216 5.06 -7.12 -6.49
CA SER A 216 6.20 -8.00 -6.13
C SER A 216 5.84 -9.11 -5.13
N PHE A 217 4.74 -8.98 -4.40
CA PHE A 217 4.28 -9.92 -3.37
C PHE A 217 3.17 -10.88 -3.86
N GLY A 218 2.63 -10.67 -5.06
CA GLY A 218 1.60 -11.54 -5.64
C GLY A 218 0.60 -10.77 -6.49
N VAL A 219 -0.61 -11.31 -6.60
CA VAL A 219 -1.68 -10.72 -7.42
C VAL A 219 -2.90 -10.44 -6.54
N LYS A 220 -3.30 -9.18 -6.48
CA LYS A 220 -4.57 -8.79 -5.86
C LYS A 220 -5.68 -8.92 -6.89
N MET A 221 -6.73 -9.65 -6.55
CA MET A 221 -7.95 -9.76 -7.32
C MET A 221 -9.02 -8.87 -6.71
N ARG A 222 -9.47 -7.83 -7.43
CA ARG A 222 -10.52 -6.93 -6.98
C ARG A 222 -11.84 -7.26 -7.67
N VAL A 223 -12.81 -7.74 -6.90
CA VAL A 223 -14.20 -7.90 -7.35
C VAL A 223 -14.92 -6.58 -7.12
N THR A 224 -15.65 -6.08 -8.10
CA THR A 224 -16.51 -4.89 -8.00
C THR A 224 -17.91 -5.24 -8.46
N VAL A 225 -18.90 -4.95 -7.62
CA VAL A 225 -20.33 -5.17 -7.87
C VAL A 225 -21.05 -3.83 -7.82
N GLU A 226 -22.02 -3.63 -8.70
CA GLU A 226 -22.94 -2.48 -8.70
C GLU A 226 -24.38 -3.02 -8.59
N GLU A 227 -25.09 -2.67 -7.52
CA GLU A 227 -26.45 -3.17 -7.23
C GLU A 227 -27.38 -2.06 -6.75
N THR A 228 -28.68 -2.35 -6.65
CA THR A 228 -29.69 -1.37 -6.22
C THR A 228 -29.67 -1.06 -4.71
N ASP A 229 -29.04 -1.92 -3.92
CA ASP A 229 -29.00 -1.80 -2.46
C ASP A 229 -27.80 -2.56 -1.85
N GLU A 230 -27.55 -2.26 -0.57
CA GLU A 230 -26.39 -2.72 0.22
C GLU A 230 -26.39 -4.25 0.47
N GLU A 231 -27.57 -4.85 0.60
CA GLU A 231 -27.72 -6.27 0.90
C GLU A 231 -27.46 -7.12 -0.35
N LYS A 232 -28.01 -6.72 -1.50
CA LYS A 232 -27.75 -7.39 -2.78
C LYS A 232 -26.28 -7.33 -3.18
N SER A 233 -25.65 -6.16 -3.04
CA SER A 233 -24.22 -6.02 -3.33
C SER A 233 -23.35 -6.90 -2.43
N GLN A 234 -23.70 -7.03 -1.15
CA GLN A 234 -23.01 -7.93 -0.22
C GLN A 234 -23.16 -9.40 -0.61
N ASN A 235 -24.39 -9.83 -0.89
CA ASN A 235 -24.67 -11.22 -1.28
C ASN A 235 -23.99 -11.60 -2.60
N ALA A 236 -23.96 -10.69 -3.57
CA ALA A 236 -23.25 -10.88 -4.84
C ALA A 236 -21.74 -11.08 -4.61
N ILE A 237 -21.11 -10.24 -3.78
CA ILE A 237 -19.68 -10.38 -3.43
C ILE A 237 -19.40 -11.73 -2.79
N ILE A 238 -20.20 -12.15 -1.81
CA ILE A 238 -20.01 -13.43 -1.10
C ILE A 238 -20.08 -14.61 -2.09
N ASN A 239 -21.08 -14.61 -2.98
CA ASN A 239 -21.26 -15.66 -3.97
C ASN A 239 -20.09 -15.73 -4.97
N ILE A 240 -19.60 -14.57 -5.43
CA ILE A 240 -18.45 -14.49 -6.33
C ILE A 240 -17.19 -14.98 -5.61
N GLU A 241 -16.95 -14.53 -4.38
CA GLU A 241 -15.80 -14.92 -3.58
C GLU A 241 -15.76 -16.43 -3.36
N GLN A 242 -16.90 -17.07 -3.03
CA GLN A 242 -16.97 -18.52 -2.86
C GLN A 242 -16.56 -19.28 -4.13
N LYS A 243 -17.03 -18.83 -5.31
CA LYS A 243 -16.65 -19.42 -6.60
C LYS A 243 -15.17 -19.21 -6.93
N ILE A 244 -14.62 -18.04 -6.63
CA ILE A 244 -13.19 -17.78 -6.80
C ILE A 244 -12.38 -18.70 -5.88
N ARG A 245 -12.76 -18.81 -4.60
CA ARG A 245 -12.09 -19.66 -3.61
C ARG A 245 -12.15 -21.15 -3.97
N SER A 246 -13.23 -21.64 -4.58
CA SER A 246 -13.29 -23.04 -5.02
C SER A 246 -12.28 -23.36 -6.14
N LYS A 247 -11.85 -22.37 -6.92
CA LYS A 247 -10.88 -22.52 -8.02
C LYS A 247 -9.43 -22.25 -7.58
N VAL A 248 -9.21 -21.17 -6.84
CA VAL A 248 -7.86 -20.67 -6.52
C VAL A 248 -7.63 -20.40 -5.03
N GLY A 249 -8.51 -20.92 -4.15
CA GLY A 249 -8.50 -20.65 -2.70
C GLY A 249 -7.18 -20.98 -2.00
N ARG A 250 -6.43 -21.98 -2.48
CA ARG A 250 -5.12 -22.33 -1.92
C ARG A 250 -4.08 -21.22 -2.02
N TYR A 251 -4.22 -20.32 -2.99
CA TYR A 251 -3.33 -19.17 -3.20
C TYR A 251 -3.81 -17.92 -2.49
N ILE A 252 -5.08 -17.87 -2.06
CA ILE A 252 -5.64 -16.72 -1.35
C ILE A 252 -5.21 -16.80 0.12
N TYR A 253 -4.35 -15.87 0.53
CA TYR A 253 -3.87 -15.82 1.91
C TYR A 253 -4.71 -14.90 2.81
N GLY A 254 -5.40 -13.91 2.22
CA GLY A 254 -6.16 -12.92 2.97
C GLY A 254 -7.09 -12.09 2.10
N THR A 255 -7.75 -11.12 2.71
CA THR A 255 -8.64 -10.17 2.02
C THR A 255 -8.36 -8.73 2.44
N GLU A 256 -8.81 -7.77 1.65
CA GLU A 256 -8.68 -6.34 1.95
C GLU A 256 -7.23 -5.91 2.19
N ASN A 257 -6.89 -5.65 3.45
CA ASN A 257 -5.60 -5.15 3.90
C ASN A 257 -4.78 -6.20 4.67
N ASP A 258 -5.24 -7.45 4.71
CA ASP A 258 -4.47 -8.54 5.33
C ASP A 258 -3.06 -8.59 4.73
N THR A 259 -2.06 -8.64 5.60
CA THR A 259 -0.69 -8.99 5.23
C THR A 259 -0.46 -10.49 5.44
N LEU A 260 0.52 -11.05 4.72
CA LEU A 260 0.84 -12.47 4.87
C LEU A 260 1.45 -12.76 6.26
N GLU A 261 2.17 -11.78 6.79
CA GLU A 261 2.77 -11.74 8.11
C GLU A 261 1.72 -11.79 9.22
N GLU A 262 0.64 -11.03 9.11
CA GLU A 262 -0.49 -11.10 10.07
C GLU A 262 -1.15 -12.47 10.03
N VAL A 263 -1.35 -13.04 8.84
CA VAL A 263 -1.95 -14.37 8.67
C VAL A 263 -1.08 -15.44 9.34
N ILE A 264 0.24 -15.41 9.11
CA ILE A 264 1.19 -16.34 9.72
C ILE A 264 1.26 -16.13 11.23
N GLY A 265 1.32 -14.88 11.70
CA GLY A 265 1.37 -14.56 13.11
C GLY A 265 0.14 -15.10 13.86
N ARG A 266 -1.06 -14.97 13.29
CA ARG A 266 -2.28 -15.60 13.82
C ARG A 266 -2.15 -17.12 13.90
N LEU A 267 -1.73 -17.77 12.80
CA LEU A 267 -1.57 -19.23 12.76
C LEU A 267 -0.56 -19.77 13.79
N LEU A 268 0.55 -19.05 13.99
CA LEU A 268 1.56 -19.42 14.98
C LEU A 268 1.03 -19.25 16.42
N LYS A 269 0.39 -18.11 16.73
CA LYS A 269 -0.21 -17.87 18.06
C LYS A 269 -1.30 -18.89 18.39
N ASP A 270 -2.22 -19.13 17.46
CA ASP A 270 -3.35 -20.06 17.66
C ASP A 270 -2.88 -21.49 17.94
N ARG A 271 -1.67 -21.85 17.48
CA ARG A 271 -1.05 -23.16 17.69
C ARG A 271 0.06 -23.17 18.74
N SER A 272 0.32 -22.01 19.37
CA SER A 272 1.43 -21.82 20.31
C SER A 272 2.79 -22.26 19.75
N LEU A 273 3.03 -22.02 18.47
CA LEU A 273 4.27 -22.32 17.79
C LEU A 273 5.20 -21.10 17.74
N THR A 274 6.49 -21.37 17.84
CA THR A 274 7.57 -20.38 17.78
C THR A 274 8.38 -20.52 16.49
N LEU A 275 8.93 -19.41 16.02
CA LEU A 275 9.62 -19.26 14.74
C LEU A 275 10.95 -18.54 14.94
N SER A 276 11.99 -19.04 14.28
CA SER A 276 13.24 -18.32 14.06
C SER A 276 13.67 -18.34 12.59
N THR A 277 14.43 -17.32 12.19
CA THR A 277 14.84 -17.13 10.78
C THR A 277 16.36 -17.07 10.59
N ALA A 278 16.85 -17.69 9.52
CA ALA A 278 18.22 -17.59 9.05
C ALA A 278 18.27 -17.00 7.64
N GLU A 279 18.73 -15.75 7.53
CA GLU A 279 18.69 -14.99 6.28
C GLU A 279 20.08 -14.75 5.71
N SER A 280 20.29 -15.09 4.44
CA SER A 280 21.46 -14.64 3.69
C SER A 280 21.05 -13.64 2.62
N CYS A 281 20.40 -14.09 1.56
CA CYS A 281 20.09 -13.26 0.39
C CYS A 281 19.10 -12.12 0.65
N THR A 282 18.17 -12.30 1.61
CA THR A 282 17.17 -11.29 2.01
C THR A 282 17.73 -10.26 3.00
N GLY A 283 18.85 -10.56 3.69
CA GLY A 283 19.55 -9.62 4.56
C GLY A 283 18.70 -9.07 5.71
N GLY A 284 17.84 -9.89 6.32
CA GLY A 284 16.99 -9.49 7.46
C GLY A 284 15.58 -9.03 7.08
N LEU A 285 15.22 -9.07 5.79
CA LEU A 285 13.92 -8.60 5.32
C LEU A 285 12.76 -9.47 5.83
N ILE A 286 12.95 -10.78 6.02
CA ILE A 286 11.90 -11.67 6.53
C ILE A 286 11.63 -11.34 8.01
N ALA A 287 12.68 -11.25 8.82
CA ALA A 287 12.59 -10.82 10.21
C ALA A 287 11.94 -9.43 10.32
N HIS A 288 12.41 -8.45 9.53
CA HIS A 288 11.83 -7.10 9.49
C HIS A 288 10.31 -7.14 9.26
N ARG A 289 9.86 -7.87 8.24
CA ARG A 289 8.44 -8.02 7.90
C ARG A 289 7.63 -8.62 9.04
N ILE A 290 8.10 -9.72 9.63
CA ILE A 290 7.43 -10.37 10.78
C ILE A 290 7.33 -9.40 11.97
N THR A 291 8.41 -8.68 12.29
CA THR A 291 8.47 -7.77 13.44
C THR A 291 7.68 -6.48 13.26
N ASN A 292 7.20 -6.17 12.05
CA ASN A 292 6.27 -5.06 11.84
C ASN A 292 4.86 -5.36 12.38
N ILE A 293 4.56 -6.63 12.70
CA ILE A 293 3.27 -7.03 13.27
C ILE A 293 3.31 -6.89 14.80
N SER A 294 2.38 -6.13 15.35
CA SER A 294 2.28 -5.94 16.80
C SER A 294 2.10 -7.27 17.53
N GLY A 295 2.84 -7.45 18.62
CA GLY A 295 2.86 -8.70 19.38
C GLY A 295 3.56 -9.86 18.66
N SER A 296 4.45 -9.59 17.69
CA SER A 296 5.27 -10.62 17.05
C SER A 296 6.18 -11.34 18.04
N SER A 297 6.52 -10.72 19.17
CA SER A 297 7.32 -11.31 20.25
C SER A 297 6.73 -12.60 20.84
N ASP A 298 5.43 -12.83 20.66
CA ASP A 298 4.76 -14.03 21.21
C ASP A 298 5.11 -15.30 20.41
N TYR A 299 5.58 -15.17 19.17
CA TYR A 299 5.87 -16.29 18.28
C TYR A 299 7.19 -16.17 17.52
N PHE A 300 7.78 -14.98 17.41
CA PHE A 300 9.05 -14.77 16.74
C PHE A 300 10.16 -14.56 17.77
N GLU A 301 11.06 -15.54 17.89
CA GLU A 301 12.09 -15.55 18.92
C GLU A 301 13.35 -14.81 18.46
N ARG A 302 13.91 -15.17 17.29
CA ARG A 302 15.05 -14.43 16.69
C ARG A 302 15.16 -14.55 15.17
N GLY A 303 15.93 -13.62 14.61
CA GLY A 303 16.46 -13.70 13.25
C GLY A 303 17.98 -13.57 13.25
N VAL A 304 18.65 -14.39 12.45
CA VAL A 304 20.10 -14.35 12.26
C VAL A 304 20.40 -14.08 10.79
N VAL A 305 21.21 -13.06 10.52
CA VAL A 305 21.69 -12.77 9.17
C VAL A 305 23.07 -13.40 8.96
N THR A 306 23.12 -14.58 8.32
CA THR A 306 24.38 -15.30 8.00
C THR A 306 24.88 -14.95 6.60
N TYR A 307 25.30 -13.71 6.43
CA TYR A 307 25.66 -13.16 5.12
C TYR A 307 26.96 -13.75 4.52
N SER A 308 27.89 -14.21 5.36
CA SER A 308 29.13 -14.89 4.93
C SER A 308 29.05 -16.40 5.10
N ASN A 309 29.92 -17.16 4.41
CA ASN A 309 30.05 -18.60 4.62
C ASN A 309 30.52 -18.92 6.04
N GLY A 310 31.49 -18.15 6.56
CA GLY A 310 31.95 -18.29 7.95
C GLY A 310 30.81 -18.15 8.96
N ALA A 311 29.92 -17.18 8.79
CA ALA A 311 28.76 -17.01 9.67
C ALA A 311 27.76 -18.19 9.57
N LYS A 312 27.58 -18.79 8.39
CA LYS A 312 26.76 -20.00 8.23
C LYS A 312 27.34 -21.18 9.02
N VAL A 313 28.65 -21.37 8.96
CA VAL A 313 29.35 -22.45 9.69
C VAL A 313 29.36 -22.18 11.19
N GLU A 314 29.78 -20.98 11.61
CA GLU A 314 29.95 -20.61 13.01
C GLU A 314 28.62 -20.66 13.79
N ILE A 315 27.59 -19.99 13.26
CA ILE A 315 26.33 -19.76 13.98
C ILE A 315 25.36 -20.91 13.74
N LEU A 316 25.15 -21.30 12.48
CA LEU A 316 24.12 -22.28 12.11
C LEU A 316 24.66 -23.71 12.00
N LYS A 317 25.96 -23.92 12.23
CA LYS A 317 26.63 -25.23 12.14
C LYS A 317 26.45 -25.90 10.77
N VAL A 318 26.33 -25.09 9.70
CA VAL A 318 26.38 -25.59 8.32
C VAL A 318 27.73 -26.25 8.09
N ASN A 319 27.74 -27.44 7.51
CA ASN A 319 28.98 -28.17 7.24
C ASN A 319 29.77 -27.45 6.14
N GLU A 320 31.05 -27.17 6.42
CA GLU A 320 31.96 -26.53 5.48
C GLU A 320 32.14 -27.36 4.20
N ASP A 321 32.16 -28.69 4.31
CA ASP A 321 32.25 -29.60 3.16
C ASP A 321 31.03 -29.46 2.23
N THR A 322 29.83 -29.27 2.79
CA THR A 322 28.61 -29.03 2.00
C THR A 322 28.70 -27.71 1.23
N ILE A 323 29.28 -26.67 1.82
CA ILE A 323 29.50 -25.39 1.13
C ILE A 323 30.56 -25.57 0.02
N ALA A 324 31.62 -26.33 0.27
CA ALA A 324 32.67 -26.58 -0.72
C ALA A 324 32.16 -27.38 -1.93
N GLU A 325 31.34 -28.41 -1.69
CA GLU A 325 30.81 -29.30 -2.74
C GLU A 325 29.66 -28.65 -3.53
N TYR A 326 28.66 -28.09 -2.84
CA TYR A 326 27.43 -27.61 -3.48
C TYR A 326 27.39 -26.08 -3.65
N GLY A 327 28.26 -25.33 -2.97
CA GLY A 327 28.24 -23.87 -2.91
C GLY A 327 27.18 -23.33 -1.95
N ALA A 328 27.39 -22.11 -1.44
CA ALA A 328 26.49 -21.48 -0.45
C ALA A 328 25.04 -21.27 -0.91
N VAL A 329 24.78 -21.29 -2.22
CA VAL A 329 23.45 -21.19 -2.84
C VAL A 329 23.07 -22.58 -3.39
N SER A 330 22.59 -23.44 -2.50
CA SER A 330 22.17 -24.81 -2.82
C SER A 330 21.02 -25.26 -1.92
N ALA A 331 20.40 -26.39 -2.25
CA ALA A 331 19.32 -26.95 -1.44
C ALA A 331 19.84 -27.49 -0.09
N GLU A 332 21.02 -28.10 -0.11
CA GLU A 332 21.70 -28.70 1.03
C GLU A 332 22.07 -27.63 2.07
N VAL A 333 22.63 -26.50 1.62
CA VAL A 333 22.95 -25.37 2.50
C VAL A 333 21.68 -24.74 3.05
N ALA A 334 20.63 -24.55 2.23
CA ALA A 334 19.35 -24.03 2.73
C ALA A 334 18.72 -24.93 3.80
N LYS A 335 18.79 -26.26 3.61
CA LYS A 335 18.34 -27.27 4.57
C LYS A 335 19.07 -27.12 5.90
N GLN A 336 20.41 -27.19 5.88
CA GLN A 336 21.23 -27.07 7.09
C GLN A 336 21.07 -25.71 7.78
N MET A 337 20.83 -24.62 7.03
CA MET A 337 20.53 -23.32 7.62
C MET A 337 19.22 -23.32 8.42
N ALA A 338 18.17 -23.97 7.90
CA ALA A 338 16.86 -24.07 8.59
C ALA A 338 16.92 -24.98 9.82
N GLU A 339 17.57 -26.14 9.69
CA GLU A 339 17.83 -27.06 10.81
C GLU A 339 18.68 -26.38 11.89
N GLY A 340 19.75 -25.70 11.47
CA GLY A 340 20.67 -24.98 12.35
C GLY A 340 19.98 -23.86 13.13
N ILE A 341 19.18 -23.01 12.47
CA ILE A 341 18.50 -21.92 13.18
C ILE A 341 17.48 -22.44 14.18
N ARG A 342 16.73 -23.50 13.83
CA ARG A 342 15.81 -24.17 14.73
C ARG A 342 16.55 -24.71 15.96
N ALA A 343 17.65 -25.43 15.74
CA ALA A 343 18.44 -26.04 16.80
C ALA A 343 19.05 -25.01 17.77
N ILE A 344 19.64 -23.92 17.28
CA ILE A 344 20.29 -22.92 18.16
C ILE A 344 19.31 -22.00 18.88
N SER A 345 18.09 -21.85 18.35
CA SER A 345 17.04 -21.00 18.96
C SER A 345 16.12 -21.79 19.89
N GLY A 346 16.02 -23.11 19.71
CA GLY A 346 15.05 -23.93 20.44
C GLY A 346 13.61 -23.66 20.03
N THR A 347 13.38 -23.05 18.85
CA THR A 347 12.04 -22.79 18.33
C THR A 347 11.43 -24.00 17.64
N ASP A 348 10.12 -24.00 17.48
CA ASP A 348 9.38 -25.08 16.82
C ASP A 348 9.72 -25.13 15.33
N ILE A 349 9.87 -23.95 14.71
CA ILE A 349 10.08 -23.80 13.27
C ILE A 349 11.32 -22.96 12.96
N GLY A 350 12.19 -23.51 12.08
CA GLY A 350 13.29 -22.78 11.45
C GLY A 350 12.99 -22.46 9.99
N LEU A 351 13.10 -21.18 9.60
CA LEU A 351 12.95 -20.72 8.22
C LEU A 351 14.26 -20.13 7.70
N ALA A 352 14.76 -20.60 6.56
CA ALA A 352 16.04 -20.14 6.01
C ALA A 352 15.98 -19.76 4.53
N THR A 353 16.80 -18.77 4.13
CA THR A 353 16.97 -18.37 2.72
C THR A 353 18.43 -18.18 2.31
N THR A 354 18.78 -18.73 1.15
CA THR A 354 20.04 -18.47 0.45
C THR A 354 19.80 -18.30 -1.05
N GLY A 355 20.53 -17.42 -1.73
CA GLY A 355 20.20 -17.03 -3.10
C GLY A 355 21.10 -15.94 -3.69
N ILE A 356 20.94 -15.70 -4.99
CA ILE A 356 21.70 -14.72 -5.77
C ILE A 356 20.78 -13.57 -6.15
N MET A 357 20.85 -12.45 -5.43
CA MET A 357 19.96 -11.31 -5.69
C MET A 357 20.40 -10.46 -6.89
N GLY A 358 21.66 -10.55 -7.32
CA GLY A 358 22.20 -9.73 -8.41
C GLY A 358 22.71 -8.36 -7.99
N PRO A 359 23.30 -7.58 -8.91
CA PRO A 359 23.52 -7.93 -10.32
C PRO A 359 24.66 -8.93 -10.53
N THR A 360 25.53 -9.13 -9.54
CA THR A 360 26.66 -10.07 -9.58
C THR A 360 26.38 -11.35 -8.79
N GLY A 361 27.31 -12.31 -8.84
CA GLY A 361 27.25 -13.57 -8.08
C GLY A 361 26.64 -14.74 -8.82
N ALA A 362 26.22 -14.55 -10.08
CA ALA A 362 25.83 -15.64 -10.95
C ALA A 362 27.03 -16.47 -11.42
N THR A 363 26.82 -17.75 -11.65
CA THR A 363 27.71 -18.67 -12.37
C THR A 363 27.01 -19.18 -13.62
N GLU A 364 27.71 -19.94 -14.47
CA GLU A 364 27.11 -20.58 -15.65
C GLU A 364 25.88 -21.44 -15.31
N THR A 365 25.88 -22.08 -14.15
CA THR A 365 24.81 -23.00 -13.71
C THR A 365 23.85 -22.39 -12.69
N LYS A 366 24.17 -21.22 -12.10
CA LYS A 366 23.38 -20.56 -11.07
C LYS A 366 23.22 -19.08 -11.39
N THR A 367 22.08 -18.72 -11.97
CA THR A 367 21.82 -17.35 -12.46
C THR A 367 21.30 -16.42 -11.35
N VAL A 368 21.34 -15.11 -11.62
CA VAL A 368 20.66 -14.10 -10.78
C VAL A 368 19.17 -14.46 -10.65
N GLY A 369 18.61 -14.26 -9.46
CA GLY A 369 17.23 -14.61 -9.14
C GLY A 369 17.07 -16.02 -8.58
N LEU A 370 18.12 -16.86 -8.60
CA LEU A 370 18.10 -18.18 -7.98
C LEU A 370 18.02 -18.07 -6.45
N VAL A 371 17.03 -18.72 -5.83
CA VAL A 371 16.86 -18.76 -4.38
C VAL A 371 16.46 -20.17 -3.94
N TYR A 372 17.05 -20.63 -2.84
CA TYR A 372 16.61 -21.80 -2.10
C TYR A 372 16.03 -21.33 -0.77
N ILE A 373 14.85 -21.82 -0.46
CA ILE A 373 14.14 -21.51 0.78
C ILE A 373 13.81 -22.83 1.47
N SER A 374 14.06 -22.87 2.78
CA SER A 374 13.87 -24.07 3.58
C SER A 374 13.02 -23.79 4.82
N VAL A 375 12.10 -24.70 5.13
CA VAL A 375 11.31 -24.73 6.37
C VAL A 375 11.57 -26.04 7.08
N CYS A 376 11.97 -25.98 8.35
CA CYS A 376 12.22 -27.11 9.22
C CYS A 376 11.28 -27.05 10.42
N ASP A 377 10.60 -28.15 10.74
CA ASP A 377 9.92 -28.37 12.01
C ASP A 377 10.51 -29.60 12.73
N GLU A 378 9.78 -30.19 13.67
CA GLU A 378 10.20 -31.42 14.37
C GLU A 378 10.15 -32.69 13.51
N ASN A 379 9.36 -32.69 12.43
CA ASN A 379 9.04 -33.88 11.64
C ASN A 379 9.81 -33.93 10.32
N GLU A 380 9.93 -32.78 9.65
CA GLU A 380 10.52 -32.68 8.32
C GLU A 380 11.31 -31.38 8.11
N THR A 381 12.20 -31.44 7.13
CA THR A 381 12.80 -30.24 6.55
C THR A 381 12.58 -30.24 5.05
N SER A 382 11.93 -29.20 4.56
CA SER A 382 11.57 -29.07 3.15
C SER A 382 12.27 -27.89 2.52
N VAL A 383 12.74 -28.08 1.29
CA VAL A 383 13.44 -27.06 0.52
C VAL A 383 12.75 -26.88 -0.82
N LYS A 384 12.54 -25.63 -1.25
CA LYS A 384 12.05 -25.31 -2.60
C LYS A 384 13.01 -24.35 -3.29
N LYS A 385 13.27 -24.65 -4.56
CA LYS A 385 14.03 -23.81 -5.49
C LYS A 385 13.09 -22.81 -6.16
N PHE A 386 13.51 -21.56 -6.22
CA PHE A 386 12.85 -20.48 -6.96
C PHE A 386 13.81 -19.86 -7.94
N GLN A 387 13.26 -19.37 -9.05
CA GLN A 387 13.96 -18.55 -10.04
C GLN A 387 13.15 -17.27 -10.25
N PHE A 388 13.68 -16.16 -9.74
CA PHE A 388 13.10 -14.83 -9.91
C PHE A 388 13.79 -14.08 -11.07
N GLY A 389 13.65 -12.75 -11.08
CA GLY A 389 14.18 -11.90 -12.14
C GLY A 389 15.63 -11.49 -11.88
N ASP A 390 16.02 -10.36 -12.43
CA ASP A 390 17.38 -9.79 -12.39
C ASP A 390 17.53 -8.62 -11.42
N ASN A 391 16.42 -7.99 -11.01
CA ASN A 391 16.44 -6.83 -10.12
C ASN A 391 16.64 -7.23 -8.65
N ARG A 392 17.72 -6.72 -8.05
CA ARG A 392 18.13 -7.03 -6.66
C ARG A 392 17.04 -6.78 -5.62
N ILE A 393 16.38 -5.63 -5.67
CA ILE A 393 15.39 -5.25 -4.65
C ILE A 393 14.13 -6.09 -4.80
N ILE A 394 13.62 -6.22 -6.02
CA ILE A 394 12.44 -7.03 -6.32
C ILE A 394 12.70 -8.51 -5.98
N ASN A 395 13.90 -9.03 -6.23
CA ASN A 395 14.27 -10.40 -5.87
C ASN A 395 14.26 -10.61 -4.35
N LYS A 396 14.73 -9.64 -3.55
CA LYS A 396 14.65 -9.72 -2.08
C LYS A 396 13.20 -9.75 -1.61
N GLU A 397 12.34 -8.89 -2.17
CA GLU A 397 10.91 -8.85 -1.85
C GLU A 397 10.24 -10.19 -2.18
N ARG A 398 10.43 -10.70 -3.39
CA ARG A 398 9.88 -11.99 -3.84
C ARG A 398 10.41 -13.17 -3.02
N ALA A 399 11.69 -13.19 -2.68
CA ALA A 399 12.28 -14.22 -1.82
C ALA A 399 11.66 -14.19 -0.42
N SER A 400 11.49 -13.00 0.17
CA SER A 400 10.83 -12.88 1.47
C SER A 400 9.37 -13.35 1.42
N GLN A 401 8.65 -13.03 0.35
CA GLN A 401 7.27 -13.45 0.16
C GLN A 401 7.12 -14.95 -0.01
N ALA A 402 7.99 -15.56 -0.83
CA ALA A 402 8.01 -16.99 -1.05
C ALA A 402 8.33 -17.74 0.24
N ALA A 403 9.22 -17.21 1.09
CA ALA A 403 9.54 -17.78 2.38
C ALA A 403 8.35 -17.80 3.35
N LEU A 404 7.65 -16.67 3.45
CA LEU A 404 6.43 -16.59 4.26
C LEU A 404 5.32 -17.48 3.68
N GLU A 405 5.16 -17.55 2.36
CA GLU A 405 4.14 -18.42 1.76
C GLU A 405 4.47 -19.91 1.97
N MET A 406 5.74 -20.31 1.90
CA MET A 406 6.15 -21.67 2.25
C MET A 406 5.82 -21.99 3.70
N LEU A 407 6.06 -21.06 4.63
CA LEU A 407 5.70 -21.22 6.03
C LEU A 407 4.18 -21.34 6.21
N ARG A 408 3.39 -20.45 5.58
CA ARG A 408 1.91 -20.52 5.63
C ARG A 408 1.40 -21.87 5.14
N ARG A 409 1.93 -22.37 4.02
CA ARG A 409 1.54 -23.67 3.45
C ARG A 409 1.88 -24.81 4.37
N HIS A 410 3.07 -24.79 4.96
CA HIS A 410 3.50 -25.79 5.93
C HIS A 410 2.57 -25.80 7.15
N LEU A 411 2.25 -24.64 7.73
CA LEU A 411 1.27 -24.52 8.82
C LEU A 411 -0.12 -25.04 8.40
N LEU A 412 -0.59 -24.72 7.20
CA LEU A 412 -1.93 -25.13 6.75
C LEU A 412 -2.00 -26.55 6.17
N GLY A 413 -0.90 -27.29 6.08
CA GLY A 413 -0.86 -28.60 5.41
C GLY A 413 -1.19 -28.55 3.91
N ILE A 414 -0.95 -27.40 3.25
CA ILE A 414 -1.18 -27.24 1.81
C ILE A 414 0.00 -27.87 1.05
N SER A 415 -0.29 -28.70 0.05
CA SER A 415 0.74 -29.36 -0.76
C SER A 415 1.75 -28.38 -1.39
N LYS A 416 3.01 -28.84 -1.48
CA LYS A 416 4.19 -28.11 -1.96
C LYS A 416 4.41 -28.25 -3.48
N ASP A 417 3.70 -29.18 -4.13
CA ASP A 417 3.99 -29.72 -5.47
C ASP A 417 3.44 -28.94 -6.67
N GLU A 418 3.03 -27.68 -6.47
CA GLU A 418 2.62 -26.79 -7.58
C GLU A 418 3.50 -25.55 -7.69
#